data_AF-A0AAE9RYW9-F1
#
_entry.id   AF-A0AAE9RYW9-F1
#
_cell.length_a   1.000
_cell.length_b   1.000
_cell.length_c   1.000
_cell.angle_alpha   90.00
_cell.angle_beta   90.00
_cell.angle_gamma   90.00
#
_symmetry.space_group_name_H-M   'P 1'
#
loop_
_entity.id
_entity.type
_entity.pdbx_description
1 polymer ?
#
loop_
_entity_poly.entity_id
_entity_poly.type
_entity_poly.pdbx_seq_one_letter_code
_entity_poly.pdbx_strand_id
1 'polypeptide(L)'
;MSAFANSQFETYTIIYGGGVDDLGLGLTDQQGKKYHAYCSQQCGDWFEFDQDSLGEKLKNQYKGRQAVVDLSYEINAGRIVGPSNEDELYFIKSIKLIDSNQRKPWLNFFDLKQN
;
A
#
# COMPACT_ATOMS: atom_id res chain seq x y z
N MET A 1 25.63 9.00 -13.64
CA MET A 1 25.46 9.29 -12.21
C MET A 1 24.55 8.20 -11.65
N SER A 2 25.09 7.33 -10.81
CA SER A 2 24.36 6.16 -10.31
C SER A 2 23.29 6.57 -9.31
N ALA A 3 22.03 6.49 -9.70
CA ALA A 3 20.91 6.49 -8.76
C ALA A 3 20.57 5.02 -8.44
N PHE A 4 21.41 4.38 -7.63
CA PHE A 4 20.94 3.20 -6.90
C PHE A 4 19.92 3.73 -5.90
N ALA A 5 18.63 3.59 -6.22
CA ALA A 5 17.56 3.83 -5.27
C ALA A 5 17.83 2.90 -4.08
N ASN A 6 18.25 3.47 -2.96
CA ASN A 6 18.22 2.75 -1.69
C ASN A 6 16.75 2.42 -1.44
N SER A 7 16.38 1.14 -1.49
CA SER A 7 15.02 0.71 -1.12
C SER A 7 14.77 1.17 0.32
N GLN A 8 13.94 2.19 0.49
CA GLN A 8 13.65 2.75 1.80
C GLN A 8 12.25 2.29 2.18
N PHE A 9 12.23 1.21 2.94
CA PHE A 9 11.00 0.67 3.50
C PHE A 9 10.51 1.57 4.63
N GLU A 10 9.31 2.12 4.46
CA GLU A 10 8.63 2.91 5.47
C GLU A 10 7.25 2.35 5.77
N THR A 11 6.71 2.69 6.94
CA THR A 11 5.38 2.25 7.34
C THR A 11 4.33 3.26 6.90
N TYR A 12 3.35 2.79 6.15
CA TYR A 12 2.20 3.57 5.71
C TYR A 12 0.89 2.93 6.16
N THR A 13 -0.14 3.76 6.29
CA THR A 13 -1.53 3.31 6.45
C THR A 13 -2.23 3.34 5.10
N ILE A 14 -2.88 2.24 4.73
CA ILE A 14 -3.66 2.14 3.49
C ILE A 14 -5.02 2.81 3.72
N ILE A 15 -5.38 3.79 2.89
CA ILE A 15 -6.59 4.61 3.06
C ILE A 15 -7.69 4.17 2.08
N TYR A 16 -7.30 4.00 0.81
CA TYR A 16 -8.16 3.62 -0.29
C TYR A 16 -7.32 2.95 -1.37
N GLY A 17 -7.96 2.45 -2.42
CA GLY A 17 -7.27 1.95 -3.60
C GLY A 17 -8.25 1.47 -4.65
N GLY A 18 -7.76 1.27 -5.86
CA GLY A 18 -8.53 0.85 -7.01
C GLY A 18 -7.96 1.40 -8.30
N GLY A 19 -8.67 1.16 -9.39
CA GLY A 19 -8.30 1.58 -10.74
C GLY A 19 -9.14 0.88 -11.80
N VAL A 20 -9.18 1.44 -13.01
CA VAL A 20 -9.78 0.78 -14.18
C VAL A 20 -8.69 0.11 -15.00
N ASP A 21 -7.74 0.90 -15.50
CA ASP A 21 -6.59 0.39 -16.26
C ASP A 21 -5.41 0.00 -15.35
N ASP A 22 -5.12 0.86 -14.37
CA ASP A 22 -3.98 0.71 -13.47
C ASP A 22 -4.41 0.80 -12.00
N LEU A 23 -4.07 -0.21 -11.21
CA LEU A 23 -4.37 -0.24 -9.79
C LEU A 23 -3.40 0.64 -9.00
N GLY A 24 -3.94 1.41 -8.06
CA GLY A 24 -3.17 2.22 -7.12
C GLY A 24 -3.70 2.15 -5.70
N LEU A 25 -2.86 2.57 -4.75
CA LEU A 25 -3.21 2.74 -3.34
C LEU A 25 -3.06 4.20 -2.90
N GLY A 26 -4.03 4.65 -2.12
CA GLY A 26 -3.88 5.82 -1.27
C GLY A 26 -3.18 5.43 0.02
N LEU A 27 -2.05 6.07 0.31
CA LEU A 27 -1.19 5.80 1.48
C LEU A 27 -1.03 7.06 2.33
N THR A 28 -0.97 6.90 3.66
CA THR A 28 -0.59 7.96 4.59
C THR A 28 0.62 7.56 5.40
N ASP A 29 1.64 8.42 5.45
CA ASP A 29 2.82 8.22 6.30
C ASP A 29 2.53 8.57 7.78
N GLN A 30 3.52 8.35 8.64
CA GLN A 30 3.40 8.63 10.08
C GLN A 30 3.25 10.12 10.41
N GLN A 31 3.58 11.02 9.49
CA GLN A 31 3.38 12.47 9.66
C GLN A 31 2.03 12.94 9.12
N GLY A 32 1.22 12.03 8.57
CA GLY A 32 -0.10 12.34 8.01
C GLY A 32 -0.08 12.79 6.55
N LYS A 33 1.08 12.83 5.90
CA LYS A 33 1.16 13.19 4.48
C LYS A 33 0.64 12.04 3.63
N LYS A 34 -0.11 12.40 2.59
CA LYS A 34 -0.84 11.49 1.72
C LYS A 34 -0.12 11.30 0.40
N TYR A 35 -0.19 10.08 -0.11
CA TYR A 35 0.39 9.66 -1.39
C TYR A 35 -0.65 8.86 -2.16
N HIS A 36 -0.62 8.99 -3.49
CA HIS A 36 -1.26 8.04 -4.39
C HIS A 36 -0.14 7.32 -5.14
N ALA A 37 -0.02 6.01 -4.96
CA ALA A 37 1.05 5.21 -5.53
C ALA A 37 0.50 4.05 -6.35
N TYR A 38 1.01 3.89 -7.57
CA TYR A 38 0.60 2.81 -8.47
C TYR A 38 1.23 1.50 -8.04
N CYS A 39 0.44 0.43 -8.12
CA CYS A 39 0.85 -0.89 -7.68
C CYS A 39 1.94 -1.50 -8.55
N SER A 40 1.97 -1.21 -9.85
CA SER A 40 2.92 -1.83 -10.82
C SER A 40 3.11 -3.33 -10.59
N GLN A 41 1.99 -4.05 -10.41
CA GLN A 41 1.91 -5.49 -10.14
C GLN A 41 2.50 -5.96 -8.80
N GLN A 42 2.92 -5.05 -7.92
CA GLN A 42 3.49 -5.38 -6.59
C GLN A 42 2.43 -5.54 -5.50
N CYS A 43 1.21 -5.02 -5.71
CA CYS A 43 0.12 -5.24 -4.79
C CYS A 43 -0.40 -6.68 -4.91
N GLY A 44 -0.79 -7.28 -3.77
CA GLY A 44 -1.41 -8.61 -3.76
C GLY A 44 -2.87 -8.59 -4.22
N ASP A 45 -3.58 -9.71 -3.97
CA ASP A 45 -5.03 -9.85 -4.22
C ASP A 45 -5.86 -9.01 -3.22
N TRP A 46 -5.70 -7.70 -3.29
CA TRP A 46 -6.29 -6.74 -2.35
C TRP A 46 -7.50 -6.01 -2.89
N PHE A 47 -7.76 -6.18 -4.17
CA PHE A 47 -8.79 -5.48 -4.90
C PHE A 47 -9.92 -6.45 -5.26
N GLU A 48 -11.10 -5.88 -5.45
CA GLU A 48 -12.30 -6.59 -5.87
C GLU A 48 -13.00 -5.75 -6.94
N PHE A 49 -13.70 -6.43 -7.86
CA PHE A 49 -14.45 -5.75 -8.90
C PHE A 49 -15.47 -4.77 -8.31
N ASP A 50 -15.57 -3.60 -8.92
CA ASP A 50 -16.48 -2.54 -8.53
C ASP A 50 -17.42 -2.18 -9.69
N GLN A 51 -18.69 -2.55 -9.55
CA GLN A 51 -19.68 -2.39 -10.61
C GLN A 51 -19.93 -0.91 -10.98
N ASP A 52 -19.76 0.01 -10.04
CA ASP A 52 -20.03 1.43 -10.25
C ASP A 52 -18.96 2.09 -11.12
N SER A 53 -17.69 1.74 -10.90
CA SER A 53 -16.56 2.25 -11.70
C SER A 53 -16.25 1.38 -12.92
N LEU A 54 -16.83 0.18 -13.01
CA LEU A 54 -16.44 -0.88 -13.96
C LEU A 54 -14.95 -1.24 -13.89
N GLY A 55 -14.30 -0.95 -12.76
CA GLY A 55 -12.91 -1.27 -12.48
C GLY A 55 -12.80 -2.12 -11.22
N GLU A 56 -11.75 -1.87 -10.44
CA GLU A 56 -11.55 -2.51 -9.15
C GLU A 56 -11.45 -1.49 -8.02
N LYS A 57 -11.85 -1.90 -6.82
CA LYS A 57 -11.69 -1.16 -5.57
C LYS A 57 -10.97 -1.98 -4.52
N LEU A 58 -10.32 -1.30 -3.58
CA LEU A 58 -9.68 -1.96 -2.44
C LEU A 58 -10.73 -2.64 -1.55
N LYS A 59 -10.56 -3.94 -1.30
CA LYS A 59 -11.36 -4.73 -0.34
C LYS A 59 -11.31 -4.05 1.03
N ASN A 60 -12.46 -3.93 1.69
CA ASN A 60 -12.60 -3.17 2.94
C ASN A 60 -11.65 -3.64 4.06
N GLN A 61 -11.28 -4.92 4.10
CA GLN A 61 -10.38 -5.49 5.11
C GLN A 61 -8.95 -4.92 5.10
N TYR A 62 -8.54 -4.24 4.02
CA TYR A 62 -7.21 -3.61 3.92
C TYR A 62 -7.22 -2.12 4.26
N LYS A 63 -8.39 -1.46 4.26
CA LYS A 63 -8.51 -0.05 4.66
C LYS A 63 -8.15 0.10 6.13
N GLY A 64 -7.31 1.08 6.44
CA GLY A 64 -6.77 1.35 7.77
C GLY A 64 -5.66 0.41 8.22
N ARG A 65 -5.31 -0.63 7.45
CA ARG A 65 -4.17 -1.49 7.79
C ARG A 65 -2.86 -0.80 7.50
N GLN A 66 -1.85 -1.13 8.30
CA GLN A 66 -0.48 -0.69 8.06
C GLN A 66 0.26 -1.68 7.18
N ALA A 67 1.11 -1.15 6.31
CA ALA A 67 2.02 -1.91 5.46
C ALA A 67 3.41 -1.28 5.51
N VAL A 68 4.42 -2.12 5.37
CA VAL A 68 5.78 -1.69 5.04
C VAL A 68 5.85 -1.59 3.52
N VAL A 69 6.21 -0.41 3.01
CA VAL A 69 6.17 -0.07 1.59
C VAL A 69 7.53 0.50 1.18
N ASP A 70 8.05 0.02 0.05
CA ASP A 70 9.12 0.68 -0.69
C ASP A 70 8.47 1.53 -1.80
N LEU A 71 8.52 2.85 -1.64
CA LEU A 71 7.98 3.81 -2.59
C LEU A 71 9.10 4.47 -3.37
N SER A 72 8.90 4.59 -4.69
CA SER A 72 9.78 5.39 -5.54
C SER A 72 8.99 6.44 -6.30
N TYR A 73 9.60 7.60 -6.50
CA TYR A 73 9.03 8.68 -7.30
C TYR A 73 9.82 8.77 -8.60
N GLU A 74 9.16 8.46 -9.72
CA GLU A 74 9.81 8.25 -11.01
C GLU A 74 8.94 8.78 -12.16
N ILE A 75 9.57 9.09 -13.30
CA ILE A 75 8.87 9.41 -14.54
C ILE A 75 7.99 8.24 -15.00
N ASN A 76 6.80 8.51 -15.51
CA ASN A 76 5.85 7.50 -15.95
C ASN A 76 6.45 6.61 -17.06
N ALA A 77 7.07 7.23 -18.06
CA ALA A 77 7.68 6.57 -19.22
C ALA A 77 6.74 5.52 -19.88
N GLY A 78 5.45 5.83 -19.94
CA GLY A 78 4.42 4.99 -20.55
C GLY A 78 3.95 3.81 -19.71
N ARG A 79 4.25 3.79 -18.41
CA ARG A 79 3.84 2.71 -17.49
C ARG A 79 2.36 2.76 -17.12
N ILE A 80 1.81 3.95 -16.92
CA ILE A 80 0.45 4.22 -16.47
C ILE A 80 -0.31 4.91 -17.61
N VAL A 81 -1.53 4.43 -17.86
CA VAL A 81 -2.42 4.98 -18.88
C VAL A 81 -3.02 6.30 -18.39
N GLY A 82 -2.96 7.34 -19.23
CA GLY A 82 -3.54 8.67 -18.95
C GLY A 82 -2.49 9.77 -18.76
N PRO A 83 -1.59 9.68 -17.75
CA PRO A 83 -0.49 10.62 -17.57
C PRO A 83 0.50 10.65 -18.74
N SER A 84 1.21 11.78 -18.92
CA SER A 84 2.30 11.90 -19.90
C SER A 84 3.48 10.98 -19.54
N ASN A 85 4.40 10.77 -20.47
CA ASN A 85 5.61 9.99 -20.23
C ASN A 85 6.58 10.66 -19.26
N GLU A 86 6.58 11.99 -19.21
CA GLU A 86 7.47 12.81 -18.39
C GLU A 86 6.89 13.08 -17.00
N ASP A 87 5.62 12.74 -16.76
CA ASP A 87 4.98 12.94 -15.46
C ASP A 87 5.65 12.09 -14.40
N GLU A 88 6.01 12.69 -13.27
CA GLU A 88 6.59 11.98 -12.14
C GLU A 88 5.48 11.46 -11.21
N LEU A 89 5.48 10.15 -10.96
CA LEU A 89 4.45 9.44 -10.22
C LEU A 89 5.08 8.59 -9.12
N TYR A 90 4.32 8.29 -8.07
CA TYR A 90 4.75 7.32 -7.08
C TYR A 90 4.44 5.89 -7.53
N PHE A 91 5.41 5.01 -7.39
CA PHE A 91 5.31 3.60 -7.70
C PHE A 91 5.66 2.77 -6.47
N ILE A 92 4.82 1.78 -6.19
CA ILE A 92 5.12 0.74 -5.20
C ILE A 92 6.14 -0.21 -5.83
N LYS A 93 7.33 -0.30 -5.24
CA LYS A 93 8.36 -1.27 -5.64
C LYS A 93 8.25 -2.58 -4.86
N SER A 94 7.75 -2.50 -3.64
CA SER A 94 7.44 -3.65 -2.81
C SER A 94 6.47 -3.23 -1.71
N ILE A 95 5.58 -4.13 -1.32
CA ILE A 95 4.65 -3.88 -0.23
C ILE A 95 4.31 -5.15 0.54
N LYS A 96 4.24 -5.04 1.86
CA LYS A 96 3.81 -6.12 2.73
C LYS A 96 2.98 -5.59 3.89
N LEU A 97 1.83 -6.21 4.13
CA LEU A 97 1.01 -5.90 5.30
C LEU A 97 1.77 -6.24 6.58
N ILE A 98 1.67 -5.36 7.57
CA ILE A 98 2.12 -5.65 8.92
C ILE A 98 1.04 -6.55 9.55
N ASP A 99 1.45 -7.73 10.01
CA ASP A 99 0.56 -8.63 10.71
C ASP A 99 0.17 -8.06 12.07
N SER A 100 -1.13 -7.86 12.27
CA SER A 100 -1.69 -7.51 13.58
C SER A 100 -1.65 -8.68 14.58
N ASN A 101 -1.31 -9.89 14.12
CA ASN A 101 -1.31 -11.11 14.90
C ASN A 101 -0.01 -11.37 15.70
N GLN A 102 0.86 -10.37 15.84
CA GLN A 102 1.81 -10.33 16.95
C GLN A 102 1.04 -10.03 18.25
N ARG A 103 0.11 -10.93 18.64
CA ARG A 103 -0.45 -10.96 19.98
C ARG A 103 0.72 -11.12 20.93
N LYS A 104 0.95 -10.11 21.78
CA LYS A 104 1.95 -10.16 22.85
C LYS A 104 1.76 -11.49 23.62
N PRO A 105 2.75 -12.41 23.63
CA PRO A 105 2.63 -13.70 24.32
C PRO A 105 2.32 -13.57 25.82
N TRP A 106 2.55 -12.39 26.38
CA TRP A 106 2.49 -12.09 27.81
C TRP A 106 1.09 -11.74 28.34
N LEU A 107 0.06 -11.64 27.49
CA LEU A 107 -1.32 -11.38 27.95
C LEU A 107 -2.06 -12.64 28.43
N ASN A 108 -1.47 -13.83 28.34
CA ASN A 108 -2.05 -15.07 28.87
C ASN A 108 -1.66 -15.38 30.33
N PHE A 109 -0.90 -14.52 31.01
CA PHE A 109 -0.42 -14.78 32.38
C PHE A 109 -1.34 -14.26 33.50
N PHE A 110 -2.41 -13.51 33.18
CA PHE A 110 -3.31 -12.95 34.20
C PHE A 110 -4.61 -13.74 34.44
N ASP A 111 -4.82 -14.87 33.73
CA ASP A 111 -6.03 -15.70 33.88
C ASP A 111 -5.81 -16.98 34.71
N LEU A 112 -4.70 -17.07 35.45
CA LEU A 112 -4.43 -18.13 36.42
C LEU A 112 -4.33 -17.57 37.84
N LYS A 113 -5.39 -16.88 38.27
CA LYS A 113 -5.72 -16.81 39.70
C LYS A 113 -7.22 -17.00 39.87
N GLN A 114 -7.53 -17.93 40.75
CA GLN A 114 -8.84 -18.29 41.30
C GLN A 114 -9.54 -19.48 40.61
N ASN A 115 -9.04 -20.68 40.91
CA ASN A 115 -9.82 -21.63 41.70
C ASN A 115 -8.89 -22.60 42.44
#